data_AF-A0A5D4GSB2-F1
#
_entry.id   AF-A0A5D4GSB2-F1
#
_cell.length_a   1.000
_cell.length_b   1.000
_cell.length_c   1.000
_cell.angle_alpha   90.00
_cell.angle_beta   90.00
_cell.angle_gamma   90.00
#
_symmetry.space_group_name_H-M   'P 1'
#
loop_
_entity.id
_entity.type
_entity.pdbx_description
1 polymer ?
#
loop_
_entity_poly.entity_id
_entity_poly.type
_entity_poly.pdbx_seq_one_letter_code
_entity_poly.pdbx_strand_id
1 'polypeptide(L)'
;MKPTIPLIVALAALAGCTTTLEERRAADEAVCRDYGFRQGSEAFAECLQRIELDRRAERRASMASFERSSWPVVIYQPVPVLPPRGN
;
A
#
# COMPACT_ATOMS: atom_id res chain seq x y z
N MET A 1 -5.65 -28.73 -28.33
CA MET A 1 -5.75 -28.29 -26.91
C MET A 1 -5.29 -26.84 -26.86
N LYS A 2 -6.19 -25.89 -26.56
CA LYS A 2 -5.93 -24.44 -26.72
C LYS A 2 -5.19 -23.93 -25.47
N PRO A 3 -3.99 -23.31 -25.60
CA PRO A 3 -3.18 -22.83 -24.46
C PRO A 3 -3.74 -21.57 -23.77
N THR A 4 -4.99 -21.20 -24.06
CA THR A 4 -5.62 -19.95 -23.59
C THR A 4 -6.00 -20.00 -22.12
N ILE A 5 -6.35 -21.17 -21.59
CA ILE A 5 -6.76 -21.33 -20.19
C ILE A 5 -5.62 -21.00 -19.20
N PRO A 6 -4.40 -21.56 -19.30
CA PRO A 6 -3.32 -21.21 -18.38
C PRO A 6 -2.91 -19.73 -18.49
N LEU A 7 -3.02 -19.12 -19.68
CA LEU A 7 -2.72 -17.70 -19.89
C LEU A 7 -3.70 -16.77 -19.13
N ILE A 8 -5.00 -17.09 -19.17
CA ILE A 8 -6.03 -16.30 -18.47
C ILE A 8 -5.85 -16.40 -16.95
N VAL A 9 -5.56 -17.59 -16.44
CA VAL A 9 -5.31 -17.80 -15.01
C VAL A 9 -4.05 -17.07 -14.55
N ALA A 10 -2.98 -17.07 -15.36
CA ALA A 10 -1.77 -16.30 -15.06
C ALA A 10 -2.07 -14.79 -15.00
N LEU A 11 -2.78 -14.25 -15.99
CA LEU A 11 -3.17 -12.83 -16.01
C LEU A 11 -4.05 -12.44 -14.81
N ALA A 12 -4.97 -13.31 -14.40
CA ALA A 12 -5.80 -13.07 -13.21
C ALA A 12 -4.99 -13.12 -11.90
N ALA A 13 -3.94 -13.93 -11.82
CA ALA A 13 -3.05 -13.97 -10.65
C ALA A 13 -2.14 -12.72 -10.55
N LEU A 14 -1.78 -12.12 -11.69
CA LEU A 14 -1.05 -10.86 -11.76
C LEU A 14 -1.93 -9.64 -11.44
N ALA A 15 -3.23 -9.71 -11.76
CA ALA A 15 -4.23 -8.77 -11.29
C ALA A 15 -4.58 -9.09 -9.82
N GLY A 16 -3.67 -8.77 -8.89
CA GLY A 16 -3.91 -8.96 -7.45
C GLY A 16 -5.29 -8.43 -7.02
N CYS A 17 -5.91 -9.02 -6.00
CA CYS A 17 -7.27 -8.68 -5.54
C CYS A 17 -7.49 -7.16 -5.42
N THR A 18 -8.03 -6.54 -6.47
CA THR A 18 -8.40 -5.14 -6.48
C THR A 18 -9.74 -5.03 -5.78
N THR A 19 -9.74 -4.91 -4.45
CA THR A 19 -10.93 -4.41 -3.76
C THR A 19 -11.25 -3.05 -4.38
N THR A 20 -12.41 -2.94 -5.01
CA THR A 20 -12.80 -1.70 -5.68
C THR A 20 -12.95 -0.59 -4.64
N LEU A 21 -12.72 0.65 -5.05
CA LEU A 21 -12.88 1.80 -4.15
C LEU A 21 -14.27 1.86 -3.53
N GLU A 22 -15.29 1.51 -4.30
CA GLU A 22 -16.69 1.49 -3.87
C GLU A 22 -16.99 0.38 -2.86
N GLU A 23 -16.53 -0.86 -3.09
CA GLU A 23 -16.71 -1.95 -2.13
C GLU A 23 -16.06 -1.64 -0.78
N ARG A 24 -14.86 -1.02 -0.81
CA ARG A 24 -14.17 -0.61 0.41
C ARG A 24 -14.97 0.44 1.17
N ARG A 25 -15.54 1.42 0.45
CA ARG A 25 -16.39 2.44 1.05
C ARG A 25 -17.65 1.83 1.67
N ALA A 26 -18.31 0.92 0.96
CA ALA A 26 -19.50 0.23 1.47
C ALA A 26 -19.19 -0.61 2.72
N ALA A 27 -18.02 -1.24 2.78
CA ALA A 27 -17.57 -1.96 3.96
C ALA A 27 -17.30 -1.02 5.15
N ASP A 28 -16.59 0.09 4.93
CA ASP A 28 -16.31 1.09 5.97
C ASP A 28 -17.62 1.71 6.51
N GLU A 29 -18.59 1.99 5.63
CA GLU A 29 -19.92 2.47 6.01
C GLU A 29 -20.74 1.43 6.78
N ALA A 30 -20.63 0.15 6.43
CA ALA A 30 -21.29 -0.94 7.15
C ALA A 30 -20.74 -1.08 8.57
N VAL A 31 -19.42 -0.96 8.75
CA VAL A 31 -18.77 -0.99 10.07
C VAL A 31 -19.25 0.17 10.95
N CYS A 32 -19.27 1.40 10.41
CA CYS A 32 -19.75 2.55 11.18
C CYS A 32 -21.25 2.46 11.52
N ARG A 33 -22.06 1.83 10.65
CA ARG A 33 -23.46 1.52 10.96
C ARG A 33 -23.60 0.46 12.06
N ASP A 34 -22.74 -0.54 12.08
CA ASP A 34 -22.73 -1.61 13.09
C ASP A 34 -22.39 -1.06 14.48
N TYR A 35 -21.48 -0.08 14.55
CA TYR A 35 -21.23 0.70 15.77
C TYR A 35 -22.42 1.58 16.21
N GLY A 36 -23.49 1.67 15.41
CA GLY A 36 -24.71 2.40 15.74
C GLY A 36 -24.72 3.86 15.29
N PHE A 37 -23.72 4.31 14.52
CA PHE A 37 -23.70 5.68 14.02
C PHE A 37 -24.72 5.86 12.88
N ARG A 38 -25.46 6.97 12.94
CA ARG A 38 -26.42 7.34 11.88
C ARG A 38 -25.67 8.00 10.73
N GLN A 39 -25.94 7.55 9.50
CA GLN A 39 -25.37 8.14 8.30
C GLN A 39 -25.67 9.65 8.23
N GLY A 40 -24.69 10.46 7.85
CA GLY A 40 -24.80 11.92 7.79
C GLY A 40 -24.61 12.65 9.12
N SER A 41 -24.30 11.95 10.22
CA SER A 41 -23.90 12.57 11.49
C SER A 41 -22.40 12.88 11.53
N GLU A 42 -22.00 13.82 12.38
CA GLU A 42 -20.59 14.13 12.65
C GLU A 42 -19.83 12.91 13.19
N ALA A 43 -20.46 12.15 14.11
CA ALA A 43 -19.89 10.93 14.66
C ALA A 43 -19.67 9.84 13.59
N PHE A 44 -20.54 9.76 12.57
CA PHE A 44 -20.34 8.85 11.45
C PHE A 44 -19.14 9.26 10.58
N ALA A 45 -18.96 10.57 10.34
CA ALA A 45 -17.79 11.08 9.63
C ALA A 45 -16.49 10.85 10.41
N GLU A 46 -16.52 11.02 11.74
CA GLU A 46 -15.38 10.74 12.61
C GLU A 46 -15.02 9.24 12.59
N CYS A 47 -16.02 8.35 12.65
CA CYS A 47 -15.80 6.91 12.55
C CYS A 47 -15.07 6.54 11.25
N LEU A 48 -15.56 7.02 10.10
CA LEU A 48 -14.90 6.78 8.80
C LEU A 48 -13.48 7.36 8.77
N GLN A 49 -13.29 8.55 9.32
CA GLN A 49 -11.97 9.19 9.39
C GLN A 49 -11.00 8.34 10.23
N ARG A 50 -11.43 7.83 11.38
CA ARG A 50 -10.63 6.96 12.25
C ARG A 50 -10.18 5.69 11.54
N ILE A 51 -11.09 5.02 10.83
CA ILE A 51 -10.76 3.80 10.06
C ILE A 51 -9.66 4.09 9.04
N GLU A 52 -9.75 5.20 8.30
CA GLU A 52 -8.73 5.56 7.31
C GLU A 52 -7.40 5.95 7.96
N LEU A 53 -7.42 6.61 9.12
CA LEU A 53 -6.20 6.96 9.86
C LEU A 53 -5.47 5.71 10.37
N ASP A 54 -6.21 4.75 10.92
CA ASP A 54 -5.66 3.49 11.41
C ASP A 54 -5.00 2.69 10.28
N ARG A 55 -5.71 2.54 9.17
CA ARG A 55 -5.18 1.91 7.94
C ARG A 55 -3.94 2.63 7.39
N ARG A 56 -3.90 3.97 7.44
CA ARG A 56 -2.69 4.74 7.10
C ARG A 56 -1.55 4.45 8.06
N ALA A 57 -1.82 4.23 9.34
CA ALA A 57 -0.82 3.84 10.32
C ALA A 57 -0.27 2.45 10.04
N GLU A 58 -1.13 1.47 9.74
CA GLU A 58 -0.70 0.13 9.31
C GLU A 58 0.18 0.16 8.07
N ARG A 59 -0.19 0.94 7.05
CA ARG A 59 0.65 1.12 5.85
C ARG A 59 2.03 1.69 6.20
N ARG A 60 2.08 2.72 7.05
CA ARG A 60 3.36 3.28 7.52
C ARG A 60 4.17 2.26 8.31
N ALA A 61 3.54 1.48 9.18
CA ALA A 61 4.19 0.44 9.97
C ALA A 61 4.76 -0.69 9.08
N SER A 62 3.99 -1.13 8.08
CA SER A 62 4.42 -2.11 7.09
C SER A 62 5.63 -1.62 6.30
N MET A 63 5.60 -0.38 5.80
CA MET A 63 6.74 0.23 5.10
C MET A 63 7.97 0.34 6.01
N ALA A 64 7.80 0.82 7.25
CA ALA A 64 8.90 0.91 8.21
C ALA A 64 9.49 -0.46 8.57
N SER A 65 8.65 -1.51 8.64
CA SER A 65 9.11 -2.88 8.88
C SER A 65 9.92 -3.43 7.71
N PHE A 66 9.54 -3.11 6.47
CA PHE A 66 10.29 -3.47 5.28
C PHE A 66 11.64 -2.76 5.23
N GLU A 67 11.68 -1.44 5.50
CA GLU A 67 12.91 -0.66 5.61
C GLU A 67 13.85 -1.23 6.69
N ARG A 68 13.29 -1.64 7.84
CA ARG A 68 14.07 -2.25 8.93
C ARG A 68 14.63 -3.62 8.54
N SER A 69 13.87 -4.42 7.79
CA SER A 69 14.26 -5.76 7.35
C SER A 69 15.20 -5.75 6.14
N SER A 70 15.25 -4.64 5.39
CA SER A 70 16.15 -4.46 4.28
C SER A 70 17.59 -4.31 4.81
N TRP A 71 18.51 -5.12 4.31
CA TRP A 71 19.94 -4.96 4.58
C TRP A 71 20.37 -3.55 4.17
N PRO A 72 21.33 -2.91 4.87
CA PRO A 72 21.75 -1.56 4.53
C PRO A 72 22.25 -1.53 3.09
N VAL A 73 21.59 -0.76 2.24
CA VAL A 73 22.02 -0.54 0.86
C VAL A 73 23.29 0.32 0.91
N VAL A 74 24.46 -0.31 0.77
CA VAL A 74 25.73 0.41 0.67
C VAL A 74 25.87 0.92 -0.77
N ILE A 75 25.59 2.21 -0.97
CA ILE A 75 25.82 2.87 -2.26
C ILE A 75 27.27 3.36 -2.29
N TYR A 76 28.16 2.70 -3.05
CA TYR A 76 29.51 3.22 -3.29
C TYR A 76 29.45 4.38 -4.28
N GLN A 77 29.76 5.60 -3.82
CA GLN A 77 29.93 6.75 -4.70
C GLN A 77 31.41 6.88 -5.08
N PRO A 78 31.79 6.69 -6.36
CA PRO A 78 33.15 6.95 -6.78
C PRO A 78 33.42 8.45 -6.76
N VAL A 79 34.48 8.86 -6.06
CA VAL A 79 35.01 10.23 -6.13
C VAL A 79 36.03 10.27 -7.28
N PRO A 80 35.77 11.00 -8.38
CA PRO A 80 36.75 11.14 -9.44
C PRO A 80 37.95 11.96 -8.94
N VAL A 81 39.13 11.35 -8.93
CA VAL A 81 40.39 12.05 -8.64
C VAL A 81 41.07 12.45 -9.95
N LEU A 82 41.49 13.72 -10.04
CA LEU A 82 42.26 14.20 -11.19
C LEU A 82 43.71 13.70 -11.06
N PRO A 83 44.32 13.14 -12.11
CA PRO A 83 45.72 12.77 -12.08
C PRO A 83 46.61 14.02 -11.85
N PRO A 84 47.77 13.87 -11.17
CA PRO A 84 48.72 14.96 -11.03
C PRO A 84 49.17 15.42 -12.42
N ARG A 85 49.13 16.73 -12.67
CA ARG A 85 49.79 17.28 -13.87
C ARG A 85 51.29 17.09 -13.67
N GLY A 86 51.91 16.35 -14.59
CA GLY A 86 53.34 16.03 -14.55
C GLY A 86 54.21 17.28 -14.45
N ASN A 87 55.41 17.10 -13.87
CA ASN A 87 56.44 18.11 -13.66
C ASN A 87 56.95 18.73 -14.98
#